data_AF-A0A1T1NZ12-F1
#
_entry.id   AF-A0A1T1NZ12-F1
#
_cell.length_a   1.000
_cell.length_b   1.000
_cell.length_c   1.000
_cell.angle_alpha   90.00
_cell.angle_beta   90.00
_cell.angle_gamma   90.00
#
_symmetry.space_group_name_H-M   'P 1'
#
loop_
_entity.id
_entity.type
_entity.pdbx_description
1 polymer ?
#
loop_
_entity_poly.entity_id
_entity_poly.type
_entity_poly.pdbx_seq_one_letter_code
_entity_poly.pdbx_strand_id
1 'polypeptide(L)'
;MVRAGLLPHRAPPDAIHGVVQVFGTALRTVYRPAFRYPGSLRLVLADHPLLDAADNRTQHEKQAAGWRALASELRIWHASGDHFSMLRAPHVHQLARWWSQSVRSNGSDERRMESSA
;
A
#
# COMPACT_ATOMS: atom_id res chain seq x y z
N MET A 1 -10.02 1.42 -23.29
CA MET A 1 -8.79 2.20 -23.02
C MET A 1 -8.78 3.56 -23.73
N VAL A 2 -9.07 3.64 -25.04
CA VAL A 2 -9.19 4.93 -25.74
C VAL A 2 -10.27 5.83 -25.12
N ARG A 3 -11.49 5.31 -24.92
CA ARG A 3 -12.58 6.04 -24.23
C ARG A 3 -12.29 6.40 -22.77
N ALA A 4 -11.35 5.70 -22.13
CA ALA A 4 -10.93 5.97 -20.75
C ALA A 4 -9.73 6.93 -20.68
N GLY A 5 -9.29 7.50 -21.83
CA GLY A 5 -8.14 8.39 -21.92
C GLY A 5 -6.78 7.71 -21.74
N LEU A 6 -6.74 6.38 -21.64
CA LEU A 6 -5.51 5.62 -21.39
C LEU A 6 -4.70 5.33 -22.66
N LEU A 7 -5.30 5.50 -23.84
CA LEU A 7 -4.65 5.34 -25.14
C LEU A 7 -5.12 6.41 -26.13
N PRO A 8 -4.24 6.92 -27.00
CA PRO A 8 -4.63 7.75 -28.14
C PRO A 8 -5.60 7.00 -29.07
N HIS A 9 -6.48 7.74 -29.75
CA HIS A 9 -7.43 7.17 -30.71
C HIS A 9 -6.74 6.45 -31.89
N ARG A 10 -5.49 6.84 -32.20
CA ARG A 10 -4.67 6.24 -33.26
C ARG A 10 -3.56 5.32 -32.74
N ALA A 11 -3.68 4.83 -31.50
CA ALA A 11 -2.70 3.89 -30.97
C ALA A 11 -2.67 2.61 -31.82
N PRO A 12 -1.48 2.12 -32.21
CA PRO A 12 -1.39 0.88 -32.98
C PRO A 12 -1.85 -0.33 -32.14
N PRO A 13 -2.27 -1.45 -32.76
CA PRO A 13 -2.82 -2.60 -32.06
C PRO A 13 -1.90 -3.20 -30.97
N ASP A 14 -0.59 -3.05 -31.12
CA ASP A 14 0.45 -3.52 -30.21
C ASP A 14 0.85 -2.50 -29.13
N ALA A 15 0.24 -1.31 -29.10
CA ALA A 15 0.60 -0.22 -28.18
C ALA A 15 0.55 -0.60 -26.69
N ILE A 16 -0.27 -1.60 -26.33
CA ILE A 16 -0.38 -2.10 -24.95
C ILE A 16 0.37 -3.40 -24.70
N HIS A 17 1.00 -3.99 -25.72
CA HIS A 17 1.62 -5.30 -25.61
C HIS A 17 2.63 -5.34 -24.46
N GLY A 18 3.50 -4.33 -24.37
CA GLY A 18 4.46 -4.21 -23.27
C GLY A 18 3.79 -4.10 -21.89
N VAL A 19 2.72 -3.32 -21.76
CA VAL A 19 1.98 -3.17 -20.48
C VAL A 19 1.31 -4.49 -20.08
N VAL A 20 0.66 -5.17 -21.04
CA VAL A 20 0.03 -6.48 -20.82
C VAL A 20 1.07 -7.52 -20.41
N GLN A 21 2.22 -7.52 -21.07
CA GLN A 21 3.32 -8.42 -20.75
C GLN A 21 3.83 -8.17 -19.32
N VAL A 22 4.17 -6.92 -18.97
CA VAL A 22 4.68 -6.57 -17.63
C VAL A 22 3.66 -6.91 -16.54
N PHE A 23 2.39 -6.55 -16.74
CA PHE A 23 1.33 -6.87 -15.79
C PHE A 23 1.15 -8.39 -15.65
N GLY A 24 1.14 -9.11 -16.77
CA GLY A 24 1.06 -10.56 -16.79
C GLY A 24 2.26 -11.24 -16.12
N THR A 25 3.46 -10.70 -16.25
CA THR A 25 4.66 -11.20 -15.56
C THR A 25 4.56 -10.96 -14.06
N ALA A 26 4.12 -9.76 -13.63
CA ALA A 26 3.95 -9.44 -12.22
C ALA A 26 2.95 -10.38 -11.52
N LEU A 27 1.82 -10.68 -12.17
CA LEU A 27 0.80 -11.60 -11.62
C LEU A 27 1.26 -13.06 -11.51
N ARG A 28 2.20 -13.48 -12.36
CA ARG A 28 2.71 -14.87 -12.39
C ARG A 28 3.97 -15.06 -11.57
N THR A 29 4.57 -13.99 -11.08
CA THR A 29 5.78 -14.07 -10.28
C THR A 29 5.41 -14.54 -8.87
N VAL A 30 5.81 -15.76 -8.52
CA VAL A 30 5.63 -16.27 -7.15
C VAL A 30 6.68 -15.65 -6.25
N TYR A 31 6.24 -14.79 -5.33
CA TYR A 31 7.09 -14.24 -4.28
C TYR A 31 6.78 -14.92 -2.94
N ARG A 32 7.82 -15.46 -2.29
CA ARG A 32 7.75 -16.01 -0.93
C ARG A 32 8.88 -15.39 -0.10
N PRO A 33 8.57 -14.51 0.86
CA PRO A 33 9.58 -13.96 1.75
C PRO A 33 10.31 -15.09 2.49
N ALA A 34 11.64 -15.14 2.40
CA ALA A 34 12.46 -16.11 3.11
C ALA A 34 12.66 -15.74 4.60
N PHE A 35 12.49 -14.46 4.93
CA PHE A 35 12.74 -13.92 6.25
C PHE A 35 11.64 -12.98 6.69
N ARG A 36 11.47 -12.87 8.01
CA ARG A 36 10.64 -11.84 8.63
C ARG A 36 11.37 -10.49 8.53
N TYR A 37 10.64 -9.44 8.17
CA TYR A 37 11.16 -8.08 8.21
C TYR A 37 11.39 -7.65 9.66
N PRO A 38 12.63 -7.32 10.06
CA PRO A 38 12.95 -7.07 11.47
C PRO A 38 12.44 -5.70 11.96
N GLY A 39 12.20 -4.76 11.05
CA GLY A 39 11.76 -3.41 11.39
C GLY A 39 10.25 -3.26 11.50
N SER A 40 9.83 -2.03 11.79
CA SER A 40 8.42 -1.64 11.84
C SER A 40 7.85 -1.49 10.43
N LEU A 41 6.83 -2.28 10.11
CA LEU A 41 6.06 -2.16 8.89
C LEU A 41 4.89 -1.20 9.11
N ARG A 42 4.68 -0.25 8.20
CA ARG A 42 3.49 0.61 8.19
C ARG A 42 2.60 0.20 7.03
N LEU A 43 1.42 -0.31 7.36
CA LEU A 43 0.43 -0.81 6.40
C LEU A 43 -0.71 0.18 6.27
N VAL A 44 -0.98 0.57 5.02
CA VAL A 44 -2.13 1.41 4.67
C VAL A 44 -3.23 0.51 4.11
N LEU A 45 -4.40 0.53 4.74
CA LEU A 45 -5.56 -0.26 4.35
C LEU A 45 -6.62 0.66 3.76
N ALA A 46 -7.03 0.42 2.53
CA ALA A 46 -8.12 1.14 1.88
C ALA A 46 -9.36 0.24 1.80
N ASP A 47 -10.54 0.85 1.87
CA ASP A 47 -11.79 0.12 1.68
C ASP A 47 -11.94 -0.31 0.23
N HIS A 48 -12.56 -1.46 0.04
CA HIS A 48 -13.05 -1.89 -1.25
C HIS A 48 -14.46 -1.30 -1.46
N PRO A 49 -14.69 -0.54 -2.55
CA PRO A 49 -15.91 0.26 -2.72
C PRO A 49 -17.18 -0.56 -2.96
N LEU A 50 -17.04 -1.84 -3.30
CA LEU A 50 -18.17 -2.77 -3.51
C LEU A 50 -18.51 -3.61 -2.29
N LEU A 51 -17.73 -3.51 -1.20
CA LEU A 51 -17.97 -4.23 0.04
C LEU A 51 -18.66 -3.33 1.05
N ASP A 52 -19.47 -3.93 1.92
CA ASP A 52 -19.99 -3.21 3.07
C ASP A 52 -18.92 -3.02 4.16
N ALA A 53 -19.29 -2.38 5.26
CA ALA A 53 -18.36 -2.11 6.35
C ALA A 53 -17.94 -3.36 7.15
N ALA A 54 -18.76 -4.42 7.15
CA ALA A 54 -18.42 -5.67 7.83
C ALA A 54 -17.42 -6.47 6.99
N ASP A 55 -17.69 -6.60 5.69
CA ASP A 55 -16.83 -7.30 4.75
C ASP A 55 -15.47 -6.61 4.60
N ASN A 56 -15.44 -5.27 4.55
CA ASN A 56 -14.17 -4.53 4.57
C ASN A 56 -13.35 -4.80 5.83
N ARG A 57 -13.99 -4.85 6.99
CA ARG A 57 -13.31 -5.14 8.27
C ARG A 57 -12.71 -6.53 8.26
N THR A 58 -13.45 -7.54 7.82
CA THR A 58 -12.95 -8.92 7.70
C THR A 58 -11.77 -9.01 6.73
N GLN A 59 -11.84 -8.31 5.60
CA GLN A 59 -10.74 -8.27 4.64
C GLN A 59 -9.48 -7.58 5.22
N HIS A 60 -9.66 -6.47 5.94
CA HIS A 60 -8.58 -5.75 6.61
C HIS A 60 -7.91 -6.59 7.69
N GLU A 61 -8.69 -7.32 8.49
CA GLU A 61 -8.16 -8.24 9.52
C GLU A 61 -7.32 -9.35 8.89
N LYS A 62 -7.80 -9.95 7.79
CA LYS A 62 -7.07 -10.98 7.04
C LYS A 62 -5.75 -10.43 6.49
N GLN A 63 -5.77 -9.24 5.90
CA GLN A 63 -4.56 -8.59 5.39
C GLN A 63 -3.58 -8.29 6.53
N ALA A 64 -4.05 -7.71 7.62
CA ALA A 64 -3.24 -7.42 8.80
C ALA A 64 -2.61 -8.68 9.39
N ALA A 65 -3.34 -9.78 9.50
CA ALA A 65 -2.82 -11.06 9.96
C ALA A 65 -1.67 -11.58 9.09
N GLY A 66 -1.82 -11.52 7.76
CA GLY A 66 -0.76 -11.90 6.82
C GLY A 66 0.51 -11.08 6.99
N TRP A 67 0.38 -9.76 7.17
CA TRP A 67 1.53 -8.88 7.38
C TRP A 67 2.16 -9.04 8.77
N ARG A 68 1.39 -9.28 9.83
CA ARG A 68 1.92 -9.55 11.19
C ARG A 68 2.81 -10.80 11.22
N ALA A 69 2.48 -11.81 10.42
CA ALA A 69 3.31 -13.02 10.30
C ALA A 69 4.69 -12.73 9.68
N LEU A 70 4.81 -11.64 8.91
CA LEU A 70 5.99 -11.30 8.11
C LEU A 70 6.80 -10.12 8.65
N ALA A 71 6.34 -9.41 9.69
CA ALA A 71 7.03 -8.24 10.25
C ALA A 71 7.04 -8.27 11.78
N SER A 72 8.13 -7.82 12.42
CA SER A 72 8.26 -7.75 13.88
C SER A 72 7.22 -6.83 14.52
N GLU A 73 6.95 -5.71 13.88
CA GLU A 73 5.98 -4.72 14.32
C GLU A 73 5.14 -4.28 13.12
N LEU A 74 3.83 -4.13 13.34
CA LEU A 74 2.89 -3.65 12.33
C LEU A 74 2.12 -2.44 12.85
N ARG A 75 2.24 -1.31 12.16
CA ARG A 75 1.43 -0.11 12.35
C ARG A 75 0.43 0.01 11.22
N ILE A 76 -0.85 0.11 11.54
CA ILE A 76 -1.92 0.16 10.55
C ILE A 76 -2.50 1.57 10.51
N TRP A 77 -2.81 2.05 9.31
CA TRP A 77 -3.60 3.24 9.08
C TRP A 77 -4.66 2.96 8.01
N HIS A 78 -5.88 3.41 8.26
CA HIS A 78 -6.99 3.27 7.32
C HIS A 78 -7.03 4.51 6.42
N ALA A 79 -6.89 4.28 5.12
CA ALA A 79 -6.91 5.33 4.13
C ALA A 79 -8.33 5.85 3.91
N SER A 80 -8.43 7.15 3.64
CA SER A 80 -9.57 7.69 2.92
C SER A 80 -9.49 7.31 1.44
N GLY A 81 -10.62 7.00 0.82
CA GLY A 81 -10.67 6.53 -0.56
C GLY A 81 -10.38 5.02 -0.67
N ASP A 82 -10.36 4.54 -1.90
CA ASP A 82 -10.12 3.14 -2.26
C ASP A 82 -8.66 2.93 -2.73
N HIS A 83 -8.32 1.69 -3.08
CA HIS A 83 -6.99 1.30 -3.55
C HIS A 83 -6.45 2.16 -4.71
N PHE A 84 -7.31 2.66 -5.61
CA PHE A 84 -6.93 3.49 -6.74
C PHE A 84 -6.94 4.98 -6.40
N SER A 85 -7.88 5.44 -5.57
CA SER A 85 -8.05 6.87 -5.27
C SER A 85 -7.19 7.37 -4.10
N MET A 86 -6.69 6.50 -3.22
CA MET A 86 -5.87 6.89 -2.05
C MET A 86 -4.57 7.65 -2.40
N LEU A 87 -4.05 7.49 -3.63
CA LEU A 87 -2.84 8.17 -4.12
C LEU A 87 -3.14 9.45 -4.91
N ARG A 88 -4.40 9.90 -4.96
CA ARG A 88 -4.81 11.12 -5.67
C ARG A 88 -5.37 12.16 -4.71
N ALA A 89 -5.40 13.42 -5.14
CA ALA A 89 -6.06 14.46 -4.38
C ALA A 89 -7.58 14.15 -4.26
N PRO A 90 -8.20 14.40 -3.08
CA PRO A 90 -7.58 14.98 -1.88
C PRO A 90 -6.93 13.94 -0.94
N HIS A 91 -7.19 12.65 -1.13
CA HIS A 91 -6.79 11.55 -0.23
C HIS A 91 -5.28 11.47 0.03
N VAL A 92 -4.47 11.74 -1.00
CA VAL A 92 -3.01 11.70 -0.93
C VAL A 92 -2.44 12.67 0.12
N HIS A 93 -3.13 13.78 0.42
CA HIS A 93 -2.69 14.73 1.44
C HIS A 93 -2.86 14.15 2.85
N GLN A 94 -3.87 13.32 3.10
CA GLN A 94 -4.02 12.64 4.39
C GLN A 94 -2.93 11.59 4.57
N LEU A 95 -2.66 10.81 3.52
CA LEU A 95 -1.59 9.81 3.50
C LEU A 95 -0.22 10.47 3.76
N ALA A 96 0.09 11.56 3.06
CA ALA A 96 1.36 12.27 3.22
C ALA A 96 1.56 12.82 4.64
N ARG A 97 0.50 13.36 5.26
CA ARG A 97 0.54 13.85 6.65
C ARG A 97 0.80 12.72 7.64
N TRP A 98 0.03 11.62 7.53
CA TRP A 98 0.22 10.45 8.39
C TRP A 98 1.61 9.85 8.24
N TRP A 99 2.10 9.69 7.00
CA TRP A 99 3.42 9.14 6.74
C TRP A 99 4.52 10.01 7.34
N SER A 100 4.44 11.33 7.16
CA SER A 100 5.41 12.28 7.71
C SER A 100 5.47 12.25 9.24
N GLN A 101 4.35 12.03 9.92
CA GLN A 101 4.29 11.93 11.37
C GLN A 101 4.83 10.59 11.87
N SER A 102 4.46 9.49 11.20
CA SER A 102 4.83 8.13 11.60
C SER A 102 6.29 7.77 11.35
N VAL A 103 6.98 8.45 10.42
CA VAL A 103 8.43 8.30 10.22
C VAL A 103 9.24 9.09 11.25
N ARG A 104 8.78 10.29 11.63
CA ARG A 104 9.51 11.16 12.57
C ARG A 104 9.50 10.62 14.00
N SER A 105 8.46 9.90 14.41
CA SER A 105 8.33 9.35 15.77
C SER A 105 9.38 8.29 16.12
N ASN A 106 10.06 7.67 15.14
CA ASN A 106 11.14 6.71 15.42
C ASN A 106 12.48 7.37 15.79
N GLY A 107 12.71 8.63 15.39
CA GLY A 107 14.01 9.31 15.58
C GLY A 107 14.17 10.05 16.92
N SER A 108 13.14 10.01 17.78
CA SER A 108 13.12 10.65 19.10
C SER A 108 13.30 9.68 20.27
N ASP A 109 13.10 8.37 20.06
CA ASP A 109 13.29 7.36 21.13
C ASP A 109 14.75 6.90 21.23
N GLU A 110 15.48 6.80 20.12
CA GLU A 110 16.91 6.44 20.12
C GLU A 110 17.77 7.50 20.84
N ARG A 111 17.46 8.79 20.69
CA ARG A 111 18.18 9.88 21.36
C ARG A 111 17.91 10.01 22.86
N ARG A 112 16.86 9.37 23.39
CA ARG A 112 16.55 9.43 24.82
C ARG A 112 17.30 8.36 25.63
N MET A 113 17.70 7.25 25.00
CA MET A 113 18.50 6.21 25.64
C MET A 113 20.00 6.56 25.75
N GLU A 114 20.54 7.38 24.84
CA GLU A 114 21.97 7.76 24.87
C GLU A 114 22.30 8.91 25.85
N SER A 115 21.31 9.64 26.36
CA SER A 115 21.52 10.79 27.25
C SER A 115 21.49 10.43 28.75
N SER A 116 21.43 9.14 29.11
CA SER A 116 21.27 8.69 30.51
C SER A 116 22.39 7.77 31.01
N ALA A 117 23.54 7.73 30.32
CA ALA A 117 24.77 7.07 30.77
C ALA A 117 25.82 8.13 31.15
#